data_AF-A0A6S7ILX0-F1
#
_entry.id   AF-A0A6S7ILX0-F1
#
_cell.length_a   1.000
_cell.length_b   1.000
_cell.length_c   1.000
_cell.angle_alpha   90.00
_cell.angle_beta   90.00
_cell.angle_gamma   90.00
#
_symmetry.space_group_name_H-M   'P 1'
#
loop_
_entity.id
_entity.type
_entity.pdbx_description
1 polymer ?
#
loop_
_entity_poly.entity_id
_entity_poly.type
_entity_poly.pdbx_seq_one_letter_code
_entity_poly.pdbx_strand_id
1 'polypeptide(L)'
;PSLCPSFECLICNEDILDNGNRVVNVRWKLPPENTLNGMVRQTRLKYRGKGDNMTIVIIYRNMTTEGSIELKVNMEYFVQVAICTLEHLCSGYSKPKLISKHAPEEHVTTSGNSKILVIGLTVGCLCLFIVLVLFCGVL
;
A
#
# COMPACT_ATOMS: atom_id res chain seq x y z
N PRO A 1 -29.18 -5.68 6.68
CA PRO A 1 -28.63 -4.34 7.00
C PRO A 1 -28.99 -3.27 5.97
N SER A 2 -29.54 -2.14 6.42
CA SER A 2 -29.94 -1.01 5.57
C SER A 2 -28.82 0.04 5.41
N LEU A 3 -27.94 0.17 6.39
CA LEU A 3 -26.77 1.05 6.35
C LEU A 3 -25.46 0.28 6.18
N CYS A 4 -24.49 0.92 5.54
CA CYS A 4 -23.15 0.38 5.36
C CYS A 4 -22.22 0.79 6.52
N PRO A 5 -21.20 -0.03 6.86
CA PRO A 5 -20.21 0.36 7.85
C PRO A 5 -19.39 1.57 7.37
N SER A 6 -18.74 2.26 8.31
CA SER A 6 -17.85 3.39 8.01
C SER A 6 -16.43 3.11 8.47
N PHE A 7 -15.44 3.44 7.66
CA PHE A 7 -14.04 3.32 8.09
C PHE A 7 -13.77 4.29 9.23
N GLU A 8 -13.22 3.75 10.32
CA GLU A 8 -12.68 4.53 11.43
C GLU A 8 -11.22 4.88 11.16
N CYS A 9 -10.49 3.94 10.56
CA CYS A 9 -9.08 4.07 10.27
C CYS A 9 -8.70 3.21 9.05
N LEU A 10 -7.98 3.80 8.10
CA LEU A 10 -7.62 3.18 6.81
C LEU A 10 -6.22 2.59 6.77
N ILE A 11 -5.33 3.05 7.64
CA ILE A 11 -3.97 2.52 7.83
C ILE A 11 -3.69 2.65 9.32
N CYS A 12 -4.06 1.62 10.09
CA CYS A 12 -3.99 1.65 11.57
C CYS A 12 -2.66 1.12 12.08
N ASN A 13 -2.17 0.10 11.40
CA ASN A 13 -0.81 -0.37 11.49
C ASN A 13 -0.40 -0.84 10.09
N GLU A 14 0.89 -0.79 9.79
CA GLU A 14 1.44 -1.24 8.53
C GLU A 14 2.80 -1.87 8.71
N ASP A 15 2.95 -3.05 8.12
CA ASP A 15 4.21 -3.79 8.09
C ASP A 15 4.67 -3.94 6.64
N ILE A 16 5.91 -3.59 6.34
CA ILE A 16 6.51 -3.80 5.02
C ILE A 16 7.12 -5.20 4.99
N LEU A 17 6.82 -5.97 3.95
CA LEU A 17 7.34 -7.31 3.73
C LEU A 17 8.52 -7.25 2.73
N ASP A 18 9.50 -8.12 2.91
CA ASP A 18 10.73 -8.15 2.08
C ASP A 18 10.48 -8.46 0.58
N ASN A 19 9.27 -8.93 0.24
CA ASN A 19 8.85 -9.27 -1.12
C ASN A 19 8.23 -8.09 -1.90
N GLY A 20 8.34 -6.87 -1.38
CA GLY A 20 7.74 -5.67 -1.99
C GLY A 20 6.23 -5.54 -1.78
N ASN A 21 5.69 -6.28 -0.80
CA ASN A 21 4.32 -6.13 -0.33
C ASN A 21 4.29 -5.40 1.03
N ARG A 22 3.10 -5.01 1.44
CA ARG A 22 2.82 -4.42 2.74
C ARG A 22 1.52 -4.98 3.28
N VAL A 23 1.47 -5.24 4.58
CA VAL A 23 0.24 -5.61 5.27
C VAL A 23 -0.32 -4.37 5.94
N VAL A 24 -1.52 -3.97 5.54
CA VAL A 24 -2.22 -2.81 6.10
C VAL A 24 -3.37 -3.31 6.96
N ASN A 25 -3.41 -2.87 8.22
CA ASN A 25 -4.53 -3.10 9.11
C ASN A 25 -5.53 -1.94 8.98
N VAL A 26 -6.80 -2.28 8.76
CA VAL A 26 -7.90 -1.32 8.61
C VAL A 26 -8.97 -1.59 9.66
N ARG A 27 -9.67 -0.53 10.07
CA ARG A 27 -10.75 -0.57 11.08
C ARG A 27 -11.99 0.17 10.61
N TRP A 28 -13.14 -0.33 11.02
CA TRP A 28 -14.44 0.26 10.69
C TRP A 28 -15.40 0.19 11.88
N LYS A 29 -16.33 1.15 11.91
CA LYS A 29 -17.47 1.18 12.82
C LYS A 29 -18.67 0.51 12.18
N LEU A 30 -19.41 -0.22 13.00
CA LEU A 30 -20.69 -0.79 12.60
C LEU A 30 -21.75 0.31 12.48
N PRO A 31 -22.73 0.12 11.60
CA PRO A 31 -23.93 0.94 11.62
C PRO A 31 -24.66 0.84 12.97
N PRO A 32 -25.52 1.82 13.30
CA PRO A 32 -26.41 1.74 14.45
C PRO A 32 -27.23 0.44 14.45
N GLU A 33 -27.45 -0.13 15.63
CA GLU A 33 -28.08 -1.45 15.81
C GLU A 33 -29.46 -1.55 15.14
N ASN A 34 -30.26 -0.49 15.26
CA ASN A 34 -31.58 -0.37 14.66
C ASN A 34 -31.58 -0.40 13.11
N THR A 35 -30.41 -0.30 12.47
CA THR A 35 -30.28 -0.35 11.00
C THR A 35 -29.70 -1.68 10.49
N LEU A 36 -29.26 -2.56 11.40
CA LEU A 36 -28.70 -3.87 11.04
C LEU A 36 -29.77 -4.80 10.47
N ASN A 37 -31.03 -4.63 10.90
CA ASN A 37 -32.17 -5.44 10.46
C ASN A 37 -31.90 -6.95 10.64
N GLY A 38 -31.40 -7.33 11.82
CA GLY A 38 -31.02 -8.69 12.18
C GLY A 38 -29.59 -8.81 12.73
N MET A 39 -29.22 -10.01 13.18
CA MET A 39 -27.88 -10.29 13.71
C MET A 39 -26.84 -10.37 12.57
N VAL A 40 -25.76 -9.61 12.68
CA VAL A 40 -24.64 -9.66 11.72
C VAL A 40 -23.88 -10.96 11.90
N ARG A 41 -23.69 -11.70 10.80
CA ARG A 41 -22.99 -12.99 10.78
C ARG A 41 -21.70 -12.96 9.98
N GLN A 42 -21.55 -12.00 9.07
CA GLN A 42 -20.38 -11.89 8.21
C GLN A 42 -19.99 -10.43 7.99
N THR A 43 -18.68 -10.20 7.83
CA THR A 43 -18.13 -8.94 7.32
C THR A 43 -17.39 -9.22 6.02
N ARG A 44 -17.55 -8.36 5.02
CA ARG A 44 -16.87 -8.45 3.73
C ARG A 44 -15.99 -7.23 3.51
N LEU A 45 -14.70 -7.46 3.34
CA LEU A 45 -13.73 -6.42 3.00
C LEU A 45 -13.34 -6.59 1.54
N LYS A 46 -13.65 -5.58 0.73
CA LYS A 46 -13.38 -5.56 -0.71
C LYS A 46 -12.27 -4.57 -1.00
N TYR A 47 -11.32 -4.94 -1.84
CA TYR A 47 -10.31 -4.02 -2.34
C TYR A 47 -9.95 -4.28 -3.80
N ARG A 48 -9.42 -3.25 -4.46
CA ARG A 48 -8.92 -3.31 -5.84
C ARG A 48 -7.81 -2.30 -6.05
N GLY A 49 -6.82 -2.60 -6.88
CA GLY A 49 -5.83 -1.63 -7.32
C GLY A 49 -6.48 -0.50 -8.12
N LYS A 50 -5.93 0.71 -8.04
CA LYS A 50 -6.36 1.83 -8.87
C LYS A 50 -5.85 1.59 -10.29
N GLY A 51 -6.79 1.42 -11.23
CA GLY A 51 -6.48 1.02 -12.60
C GLY A 51 -6.67 -0.48 -12.84
N ASP A 52 -6.85 -1.27 -11.79
CA ASP A 52 -7.12 -2.70 -11.91
C ASP A 52 -8.62 -2.97 -12.09
N ASN A 53 -8.91 -3.95 -12.94
CA ASN A 53 -10.27 -4.50 -13.10
C ASN A 53 -10.55 -5.61 -12.09
N MET A 54 -9.51 -6.24 -11.54
CA MET A 54 -9.64 -7.32 -10.58
C MET A 54 -10.01 -6.77 -9.20
N THR A 55 -11.06 -7.33 -8.62
CA THR A 55 -11.50 -7.03 -7.26
C THR A 55 -11.29 -8.25 -6.38
N ILE A 56 -10.65 -8.05 -5.23
CA ILE A 56 -10.47 -9.08 -4.21
C ILE A 56 -11.49 -8.83 -3.09
N VAL A 57 -12.11 -9.91 -2.60
CA VAL A 57 -13.06 -9.86 -1.49
C VAL A 57 -12.64 -10.87 -0.42
N ILE A 58 -12.35 -10.37 0.77
CA ILE A 58 -12.11 -11.15 1.98
C ILE A 58 -13.43 -11.29 2.72
N ILE A 59 -13.79 -12.52 3.09
CA ILE A 59 -15.02 -12.84 3.81
C ILE A 59 -14.67 -13.34 5.20
N TYR A 60 -15.07 -12.57 6.21
CA TYR A 60 -15.02 -12.97 7.61
C TYR A 60 -16.35 -13.66 7.97
N ARG A 61 -16.30 -14.89 8.48
CA ARG A 61 -17.48 -15.69 8.85
C ARG A 61 -18.04 -15.37 10.25
N ASN A 62 -17.78 -14.14 10.69
CA ASN A 62 -18.19 -13.57 11.95
C ASN A 62 -18.30 -12.05 11.79
N MET A 63 -18.97 -11.40 12.74
CA MET A 63 -18.90 -9.95 12.84
C MET A 63 -17.51 -9.54 13.33
N THR A 64 -16.82 -8.72 12.55
CA THR A 64 -15.56 -8.06 12.92
C THR A 64 -15.60 -6.58 12.55
N THR A 65 -14.82 -5.78 13.28
CA THR A 65 -14.60 -4.34 13.10
C THR A 65 -13.21 -4.00 12.54
N GLU A 66 -12.41 -5.01 12.23
CA GLU A 66 -11.06 -4.85 11.69
C GLU A 66 -10.67 -5.97 10.73
N GLY A 67 -9.67 -5.69 9.90
CA GLY A 67 -9.11 -6.64 8.96
C GLY A 67 -7.76 -6.21 8.44
N SER A 68 -6.98 -7.17 7.96
CA SER A 68 -5.67 -6.96 7.36
C SER A 68 -5.73 -7.24 5.86
N ILE A 69 -5.10 -6.39 5.06
CA ILE A 69 -5.00 -6.56 3.60
C ILE A 69 -3.54 -6.50 3.18
N GLU A 70 -3.13 -7.45 2.34
CA GLU A 70 -1.80 -7.47 1.73
C GLU A 70 -1.86 -6.73 0.38
N LEU A 71 -1.04 -5.69 0.26
CA LEU A 71 -1.01 -4.78 -0.88
C LEU A 71 0.41 -4.68 -1.42
N LYS A 72 0.57 -4.34 -2.71
CA LYS A 72 1.88 -3.94 -3.25
C LYS A 72 2.29 -2.56 -2.71
N VAL A 73 3.58 -2.39 -2.43
CA VAL A 73 4.16 -1.07 -2.11
C VAL A 73 4.07 -0.15 -3.34
N ASN A 74 3.98 1.18 -3.14
CA ASN A 74 3.90 2.19 -4.21
C ASN A 74 2.69 2.06 -5.15
N MET A 75 1.69 1.28 -4.76
CA MET A 75 0.44 1.09 -5.50
C MET A 75 -0.72 1.64 -4.70
N GLU A 76 -1.67 2.24 -5.40
CA GLU A 76 -2.88 2.80 -4.80
C GLU A 76 -4.03 1.81 -4.88
N TYR A 77 -4.83 1.73 -3.82
CA TYR A 77 -5.95 0.79 -3.73
C TYR A 77 -7.22 1.48 -3.27
N PHE A 78 -8.36 1.06 -3.82
CA PHE A 78 -9.67 1.37 -3.27
C PHE A 78 -10.12 0.25 -2.35
N VAL A 79 -10.56 0.60 -1.15
CA VAL A 79 -11.05 -0.32 -0.13
C VAL A 79 -12.49 0.05 0.28
N GLN A 80 -13.30 -0.98 0.51
CA GLN A 80 -14.71 -0.89 0.87
C GLN A 80 -15.09 -2.02 1.83
N VAL A 81 -16.06 -1.78 2.71
CA VAL A 81 -16.53 -2.78 3.67
C VAL A 81 -18.05 -2.90 3.64
N ALA A 82 -18.56 -4.11 3.82
CA ALA A 82 -19.98 -4.41 3.97
C ALA A 82 -20.18 -5.40 5.12
N ILE A 83 -21.40 -5.44 5.67
CA ILE A 83 -21.82 -6.43 6.67
C ILE A 83 -23.01 -7.21 6.15
N CYS A 84 -23.13 -8.47 6.58
CA CYS A 84 -24.21 -9.35 6.14
C CYS A 84 -24.87 -10.05 7.34
N THR A 85 -26.19 -10.10 7.34
CA THR A 85 -26.97 -10.86 8.33
C THR A 85 -27.10 -12.33 7.94
N LEU A 86 -27.05 -12.61 6.64
CA LEU A 86 -26.99 -13.95 6.04
C LEU A 86 -26.04 -13.90 4.83
N GLU A 87 -25.64 -15.06 4.32
CA GLU A 87 -24.64 -15.16 3.23
C GLU A 87 -24.99 -14.35 1.97
N HIS A 88 -26.28 -14.18 1.67
CA HIS A 88 -26.72 -13.41 0.50
C HIS A 88 -27.38 -12.07 0.87
N LEU A 89 -27.46 -11.72 2.15
CA LEU A 89 -28.16 -10.54 2.63
C LEU A 89 -27.19 -9.56 3.30
N CYS A 90 -26.57 -8.73 2.47
CA CYS A 90 -25.58 -7.74 2.87
C CYS A 90 -26.13 -6.30 2.77
N SER A 91 -25.53 -5.37 3.52
CA SER A 91 -25.61 -3.96 3.16
C SER A 91 -24.93 -3.70 1.82
N GLY A 92 -25.20 -2.52 1.24
CA GLY A 92 -24.28 -1.95 0.26
C GLY A 92 -22.88 -1.82 0.85
N TYR A 93 -21.87 -1.91 -0.01
CA TYR A 93 -20.50 -1.56 0.37
C TYR A 93 -20.41 -0.08 0.75
N SER A 94 -19.53 0.22 1.70
CA SER A 94 -19.19 1.59 2.07
C SER A 94 -18.64 2.38 0.87
N LYS A 95 -18.62 3.71 0.99
CA LYS A 95 -18.00 4.56 -0.04
C LYS A 95 -16.52 4.14 -0.22
N PRO A 96 -16.02 4.02 -1.47
CA PRO A 96 -14.61 3.72 -1.71
C PRO A 96 -13.68 4.67 -0.96
N LYS A 97 -12.67 4.12 -0.31
CA LYS A 97 -11.60 4.88 0.32
C LYS A 97 -10.28 4.54 -0.35
N LEU A 98 -9.45 5.55 -0.58
CA LEU A 98 -8.14 5.40 -1.20
C LEU A 98 -7.10 5.10 -0.12
N ILE A 99 -6.35 4.03 -0.31
CA ILE A 99 -5.10 3.76 0.41
C ILE A 99 -3.97 4.06 -0.56
N SER A 100 -3.17 5.07 -0.23
CA SER A 100 -1.98 5.47 -0.98
C SER A 100 -0.83 5.62 0.01
N LYS A 101 0.32 5.02 -0.31
CA LYS A 101 1.57 5.26 0.41
C LYS A 101 2.70 5.14 -0.59
N HIS A 102 3.43 6.23 -0.74
CA HIS A 102 4.68 6.26 -1.48
C HIS A 102 5.78 5.85 -0.50
N ALA A 103 6.73 5.04 -0.96
CA ALA A 103 7.96 4.77 -0.23
C ALA A 103 8.59 6.10 0.17
N PRO A 104 9.19 6.21 1.36
CA PRO A 104 9.99 7.39 1.67
C PRO A 104 11.04 7.54 0.54
N GLU A 105 11.11 8.72 -0.06
CA GLU A 105 12.24 9.03 -0.94
C GLU A 105 13.51 8.74 -0.15
N GLU A 106 14.42 7.99 -0.77
CA GLU A 106 15.75 7.82 -0.23
C GLU A 106 16.40 9.21 -0.24
N HIS A 107 16.31 9.92 0.89
CA HIS A 107 17.02 11.17 1.07
C HIS A 107 18.51 10.83 1.02
N VAL A 108 19.11 11.00 -0.16
CA VAL A 108 20.54 11.23 -0.30
C VAL A 108 20.83 12.48 0.53
N THR A 109 21.21 12.26 1.78
CA THR A 109 21.73 13.29 2.66
C THR A 109 23.10 13.68 2.13
N THR A 110 23.11 14.57 1.14
CA THR A 110 24.27 15.44 0.94
C THR A 110 24.24 16.46 2.07
N SER A 111 24.66 16.03 3.26
CA SER A 111 24.93 16.91 4.39
C SER A 111 26.27 17.57 4.13
N GLY A 112 26.21 18.74 3.49
CA GLY A 112 27.34 19.65 3.41
C GLY A 112 27.62 20.22 4.80
N ASN A 113 28.65 19.70 5.46
CA ASN A 113 29.75 20.45 6.09
C ASN A 113 30.59 19.52 6.95
N SER A 114 31.53 18.83 6.32
CA SER A 114 32.77 18.41 6.95
C SER A 114 33.86 18.43 5.90
N LYS A 115 34.80 19.36 6.08
CA LYS A 115 36.09 19.34 5.38
C LYS A 115 36.83 18.07 5.82
N ILE A 116 36.59 16.95 5.15
CA ILE A 116 37.47 15.79 5.20
C ILE A 116 37.68 15.32 3.77
N LEU A 117 38.89 15.61 3.31
CA LEU A 117 39.52 15.12 2.10
C LEU A 117 39.62 13.59 2.21
N VAL A 118 38.80 12.84 1.46
CA VAL A 118 39.04 11.41 1.20
C VAL A 118 39.33 11.24 -0.28
N ILE A 119 40.59 10.91 -0.53
CA ILE A 119 41.22 10.62 -1.82
C ILE A 119 40.94 9.14 -2.16
N GLY A 120 40.57 8.86 -3.42
CA GLY A 120 40.55 7.52 -4.03
C GLY A 120 39.12 6.95 -4.18
N LEU A 121 38.64 6.50 -5.35
CA LEU A 121 39.27 6.10 -6.60
C LEU A 121 38.36 6.45 -7.79
N THR A 122 38.81 7.32 -8.70
CA THR A 122 38.28 7.41 -10.08
C THR A 122 39.38 7.34 -11.14
N VAL A 123 40.59 6.90 -10.75
CA VAL A 123 41.77 6.73 -11.62
C VAL A 123 41.63 5.53 -12.59
N GLY A 124 40.56 4.72 -12.48
CA GLY A 124 40.38 3.53 -13.32
C GLY A 124 39.72 3.74 -14.69
N CYS A 125 38.94 4.82 -14.90
CA CYS A 125 38.10 4.92 -16.10
C CYS A 125 38.51 6.05 -17.07
N LEU A 126 39.21 7.10 -16.61
CA LEU A 126 39.67 8.17 -17.50
C LEU A 126 41.01 7.91 -18.19
N CYS A 127 41.87 7.03 -17.65
CA CYS A 127 43.14 6.68 -18.30
C CYS A 127 42.96 5.80 -19.55
N LEU A 128 41.85 5.05 -19.65
CA LEU A 128 41.57 4.23 -20.83
C LEU A 128 41.18 5.08 -22.05
N PHE A 129 40.50 6.20 -21.83
CA PHE A 129 40.08 7.08 -22.94
C PHE A 129 41.23 7.89 -23.53
N ILE A 130 42.20 8.32 -22.73
CA ILE A 130 43.31 9.14 -23.24
C ILE A 130 44.29 8.29 -24.08
N VAL A 131 44.49 7.00 -23.75
CA VAL A 131 45.33 6.11 -24.56
C VAL A 131 44.67 5.76 -25.90
N LEU A 132 43.35 5.58 -25.94
CA LEU A 132 42.62 5.30 -27.20
C LEU A 132 42.63 6.49 -28.18
N VAL A 133 42.55 7.72 -27.68
CA VAL A 133 42.58 8.92 -28.54
C VAL A 133 43.97 9.18 -29.10
N LEU A 134 45.04 8.86 -28.36
CA LEU A 134 46.42 9.01 -28.86
C LEU A 134 46.79 7.97 -29.92
N PHE A 135 46.24 6.75 -29.87
CA PHE A 135 46.51 5.73 -30.90
C PHE A 135 45.65 5.84 -32.16
N CYS A 136 44.46 6.47 -32.09
CA CYS A 136 43.62 6.70 -33.29
C CYS A 136 43.92 8.02 -34.02
N GLY A 137 44.74 8.91 -33.45
CA GLY A 137 45.10 10.20 -34.06
C GLY A 137 46.39 10.19 -34.90
N VAL A 138 47.07 9.05 -35.00
CA VAL A 138 48.27 8.87 -35.83
C VAL A 138 48.09 7.62 -36.70
N LEU A 139 47.21 7.73 -37.70
CA LEU A 139 47.24 6.89 -38.90
C LEU A 139 46.79 7.73 -40.11
#